data_AF-A0A1M5JSJ0-F1
#
_entry.id   AF-A0A1M5JSJ0-F1
#
_cell.length_a   1.000
_cell.length_b   1.000
_cell.length_c   1.000
_cell.angle_alpha   90.00
_cell.angle_beta   90.00
_cell.angle_gamma   90.00
#
_symmetry.space_group_name_H-M   'P 1'
#
loop_
_entity.id
_entity.type
_entity.pdbx_description
1 polymer ?
#
loop_
_entity_poly.entity_id
_entity_poly.type
_entity_poly.pdbx_seq_one_letter_code
_entity_poly.pdbx_strand_id
1 'polypeptide(L)'
;MNKADLVSKVAEQTGMTKKDAEKFVGAFLTTVESALKAGDKVQLVGFGTFEVRERGARKGRNPQTGAEIEIPAARVPAFKPGKALKDAVV
;
A
#
# COMPACT_ATOMS: atom_id res chain seq x y z
N MET A 1 -9.78 -4.90 11.51
CA MET A 1 -10.50 -3.94 10.66
C MET A 1 -10.37 -4.39 9.21
N ASN A 2 -11.49 -4.67 8.54
CA ASN A 2 -11.55 -4.96 7.11
C ASN A 2 -12.00 -3.71 6.30
N LYS A 3 -12.23 -3.84 4.98
CA LYS A 3 -12.66 -2.71 4.13
C LYS A 3 -14.03 -2.14 4.53
N ALA A 4 -15.01 -2.97 4.87
CA ALA A 4 -16.34 -2.53 5.27
C ALA A 4 -16.32 -1.79 6.62
N ASP A 5 -15.49 -2.28 7.56
CA ASP A 5 -15.24 -1.63 8.84
C ASP A 5 -14.58 -0.25 8.62
N LEU A 6 -13.57 -0.19 7.73
CA LEU A 6 -12.88 1.05 7.38
C LEU A 6 -13.84 2.08 6.78
N VAL A 7 -14.69 1.68 5.82
CA VAL A 7 -15.71 2.57 5.23
C VAL A 7 -16.67 3.10 6.28
N SER A 8 -17.13 2.23 7.18
CA SER A 8 -18.03 2.65 8.27
C SER A 8 -17.36 3.66 9.20
N LYS A 9 -16.09 3.43 9.57
CA LYS A 9 -15.32 4.36 10.41
C LYS A 9 -15.03 5.69 9.72
N VAL A 10 -14.73 5.67 8.42
CA VAL A 10 -14.56 6.89 7.63
C VAL A 10 -15.87 7.68 7.60
N ALA A 11 -17.00 7.03 7.31
CA ALA A 11 -18.32 7.68 7.32
C ALA A 11 -18.64 8.34 8.67
N GLU A 12 -18.40 7.62 9.77
CA GLU A 12 -18.57 8.15 11.13
C GLU A 12 -17.70 9.38 11.40
N GLN A 13 -16.43 9.35 11.01
CA GLN A 13 -15.46 10.43 11.25
C GLN A 13 -15.69 11.67 10.39
N THR A 14 -16.19 11.49 9.16
CA THR A 14 -16.36 12.59 8.19
C THR A 14 -17.81 13.10 8.13
N GLY A 15 -18.75 12.42 8.78
CA GLY A 15 -20.19 12.70 8.64
C GLY A 15 -20.76 12.34 7.26
N MET A 16 -20.00 11.64 6.42
CA MET A 16 -20.46 11.23 5.10
C MET A 16 -21.48 10.10 5.19
N THR A 17 -22.31 9.97 4.15
CA THR A 17 -23.10 8.75 3.99
C THR A 17 -22.18 7.55 3.77
N LYS A 18 -22.58 6.35 4.20
CA LYS A 18 -21.80 5.12 3.96
C LYS A 18 -21.49 4.91 2.48
N LYS A 19 -22.45 5.25 1.60
CA LYS A 19 -22.30 5.15 0.15
C LYS A 19 -21.19 6.07 -0.38
N ASP A 20 -21.11 7.30 0.12
CA ASP A 20 -20.10 8.24 -0.35
C ASP A 20 -18.73 7.97 0.28
N ALA A 21 -18.68 7.48 1.52
CA ALA A 21 -17.46 6.95 2.12
C ALA A 21 -16.91 5.74 1.36
N GLU A 22 -17.79 4.83 0.89
CA GLU A 22 -17.40 3.69 0.07
C GLU A 22 -16.79 4.13 -1.27
N LYS A 23 -17.45 5.08 -1.96
CA LYS A 23 -16.92 5.69 -3.17
C LYS A 23 -15.57 6.35 -2.92
N PHE A 24 -15.42 7.09 -1.82
CA PHE A 24 -14.18 7.77 -1.46
C PHE A 24 -13.04 6.78 -1.26
N VAL A 25 -13.24 5.76 -0.41
CA VAL A 25 -12.22 4.74 -0.14
C VAL A 25 -11.86 3.99 -1.44
N GLY A 26 -12.86 3.65 -2.25
CA GLY A 26 -12.63 3.03 -3.56
C GLY A 26 -11.80 3.90 -4.49
N ALA A 27 -12.18 5.17 -4.66
CA ALA A 27 -11.47 6.12 -5.51
C ALA A 27 -10.03 6.34 -5.03
N PHE A 28 -9.82 6.51 -3.72
CA PHE A 28 -8.50 6.65 -3.13
C PHE A 28 -7.57 5.47 -3.47
N LEU A 29 -8.04 4.23 -3.29
CA LEU A 29 -7.26 3.04 -3.60
C LEU A 29 -6.90 2.98 -5.10
N THR A 30 -7.86 3.25 -5.98
CA THR A 30 -7.64 3.27 -7.44
C THR A 30 -6.64 4.36 -7.84
N THR A 31 -6.72 5.55 -7.24
CA THR A 31 -5.78 6.64 -7.53
C THR A 31 -4.37 6.29 -7.10
N VAL A 32 -4.19 5.70 -5.91
CA VAL A 32 -2.89 5.22 -5.44
C VAL A 32 -2.33 4.14 -6.37
N GLU A 33 -3.15 3.17 -6.78
CA GLU A 33 -2.73 2.12 -7.70
C GLU A 33 -2.25 2.70 -9.05
N SER A 34 -3.01 3.61 -9.65
CA SER A 34 -2.66 4.26 -10.91
C SER A 34 -1.36 5.07 -10.82
N ALA A 35 -1.17 5.83 -9.73
CA ALA A 35 0.07 6.58 -9.50
C ALA A 35 1.28 5.65 -9.41
N LEU A 36 1.17 4.55 -8.65
CA LEU A 36 2.26 3.57 -8.54
C LEU A 36 2.55 2.87 -9.88
N LYS A 37 1.53 2.55 -10.68
CA LYS A 37 1.72 2.00 -12.04
C LYS A 37 2.50 2.96 -12.94
N ALA A 38 2.25 4.26 -12.83
CA ALA A 38 3.00 5.29 -13.55
C ALA A 38 4.46 5.46 -13.05
N GLY A 39 4.78 4.89 -11.88
CA GLY A 39 6.08 5.06 -11.21
C GLY A 39 6.15 6.27 -10.28
N ASP A 40 5.03 6.96 -10.08
CA ASP A 40 4.94 8.09 -9.16
C ASP A 40 4.96 7.62 -7.70
N LYS A 41 5.27 8.57 -6.82
CA LYS A 41 5.16 8.38 -5.37
C LYS A 41 3.94 9.11 -4.84
N VAL A 42 3.17 8.46 -4.00
CA VAL A 42 2.06 9.09 -3.28
C VAL A 42 2.52 9.40 -1.86
N GLN A 43 2.77 10.68 -1.58
CA GLN A 43 3.22 11.15 -0.27
C GLN A 43 2.05 11.70 0.55
N LEU A 44 1.81 11.10 1.71
CA LEU A 44 0.83 11.55 2.70
C LEU A 44 1.59 12.06 3.91
N VAL A 45 1.80 13.38 3.99
CA VAL A 45 2.61 14.01 5.04
C VAL A 45 2.14 13.56 6.42
N GLY A 46 3.08 13.17 7.28
CA GLY A 46 2.81 12.60 8.60
C GLY A 46 2.51 11.09 8.58
N PHE A 47 1.68 10.62 7.65
CA PHE A 47 1.24 9.21 7.61
C PHE A 47 2.25 8.28 6.94
N GLY A 48 2.73 8.62 5.75
CA GLY A 48 3.70 7.80 5.03
C GLY A 48 3.75 8.04 3.52
N THR A 49 4.45 7.16 2.81
CA THR A 49 4.64 7.26 1.36
C THR A 49 4.43 5.90 0.71
N PHE A 50 3.59 5.86 -0.31
CA PHE A 50 3.52 4.74 -1.24
C PHE A 50 4.49 5.00 -2.39
N GLU A 51 5.32 4.01 -2.71
CA GLU A 51 6.29 4.09 -3.81
C GLU A 51 6.48 2.72 -4.45
N VAL A 52 6.94 2.70 -5.70
CA VAL A 52 7.46 1.48 -6.31
C VAL A 52 8.96 1.40 -6.08
N ARG A 53 9.43 0.27 -5.55
CA ARG A 53 10.86 -0.03 -5.38
C ARG A 53 11.31 -1.02 -6.42
N GLU A 54 12.53 -0.82 -6.90
CA GLU A 54 13.22 -1.80 -7.71
C GLU A 54 13.92 -2.81 -6.81
N ARG A 55 13.66 -4.09 -7.05
CA ARG A 55 14.34 -5.19 -6.42
C ARG A 55 15.23 -5.84 -7.45
N GLY A 56 16.54 -5.81 -7.21
CA GLY A 56 17.52 -6.48 -8.07
C GLY A 56 17.32 -7.99 -8.13
N ALA A 57 17.87 -8.61 -9.17
CA ALA A 57 17.91 -10.06 -9.30
C ALA A 57 18.68 -10.67 -8.13
N ARG A 58 18.23 -11.83 -7.65
CA ARG A 58 18.86 -12.52 -6.52
C ARG A 58 18.69 -14.02 -6.64
N LYS A 59 19.58 -14.75 -6.00
CA LYS A 59 19.44 -16.21 -5.87
C LYS A 59 18.46 -16.56 -4.74
N GLY A 60 17.55 -17.49 -5.02
CA GLY A 60 16.63 -18.10 -4.07
C GLY A 60 16.76 -19.62 -4.08
N ARG A 61 15.92 -20.30 -3.32
CA ARG A 61 15.82 -21.77 -3.35
C ARG A 61 14.39 -22.19 -3.63
N ASN A 62 14.24 -23.22 -4.46
CA ASN A 62 12.95 -23.87 -4.65
C ASN A 62 12.52 -24.54 -3.33
N PRO A 63 11.35 -24.20 -2.76
CA PRO A 63 10.92 -24.75 -1.47
C PRO A 63 10.61 -26.25 -1.51
N GLN A 64 10.35 -26.85 -2.68
CA GLN A 64 10.08 -28.27 -2.84
C GLN A 64 11.34 -29.10 -3.09
N THR A 65 12.31 -28.56 -3.84
CA THR A 65 13.50 -29.33 -4.28
C THR A 65 14.81 -28.87 -3.66
N GLY A 66 14.84 -27.70 -3.02
CA GLY A 66 16.05 -27.10 -2.45
C GLY A 66 17.04 -26.55 -3.49
N ALA A 67 16.79 -26.75 -4.79
CA ALA A 67 17.65 -26.27 -5.86
C ALA A 67 17.74 -24.74 -5.87
N GLU A 68 18.94 -24.22 -6.18
CA GLU A 68 19.16 -22.79 -6.34
C GLU A 68 18.45 -22.30 -7.60
N ILE A 69 17.65 -21.24 -7.47
CA ILE A 69 16.91 -20.62 -8.57
C ILE A 69 17.25 -19.14 -8.65
N GLU A 70 17.33 -18.60 -9.86
CA GLU A 70 17.49 -17.18 -10.08
C GLU A 70 16.11 -16.49 -10.04
N ILE A 71 15.97 -15.50 -9.16
CA ILE A 71 14.78 -14.66 -9.08
C ILE A 71 15.09 -13.37 -9.84
N PRO A 72 14.37 -13.07 -10.94
CA PRO A 72 14.65 -11.90 -11.77
C PRO A 72 14.40 -10.60 -10.99
N ALA A 73 14.99 -9.51 -11.48
CA ALA A 73 14.69 -8.18 -10.98
C ALA A 73 13.21 -7.85 -11.18
N ALA A 74 12.61 -7.18 -10.21
CA ALA A 74 11.18 -6.86 -10.22
C ALA A 74 10.89 -5.51 -9.57
N ARG A 75 9.82 -4.87 -10.03
CA ARG A 75 9.24 -3.68 -9.40
C ARG A 75 8.20 -4.12 -8.38
N VAL A 76 8.31 -3.64 -7.15
CA VAL A 76 7.41 -4.00 -6.05
C VAL A 76 6.82 -2.76 -5.39
N PRO A 77 5.50 -2.70 -5.14
CA PRO A 77 4.93 -1.62 -4.35
C PRO A 77 5.40 -1.72 -2.90
N ALA A 78 5.68 -0.59 -2.29
CA ALA A 78 6.10 -0.48 -0.90
C ALA A 78 5.41 0.71 -0.23
N PHE A 79 5.13 0.57 1.07
CA PHE A 79 4.70 1.67 1.93
C PHE A 79 5.80 1.97 2.94
N LYS A 80 6.21 3.24 3.02
CA LYS A 80 7.15 3.76 4.02
C LYS A 80 6.35 4.53 5.08
N PRO A 81 6.18 4.01 6.31
CA PRO A 81 5.50 4.73 7.38
C PRO A 81 6.22 6.04 7.71
N GLY A 82 5.44 7.12 7.83
CA GLY A 82 5.90 8.43 8.28
C GLY A 82 6.17 8.46 9.78
N LYS A 83 6.79 9.54 10.25
CA LYS A 83 7.13 9.68 11.68
C LYS A 83 5.89 9.64 12.57
N ALA A 84 4.84 10.41 12.23
CA ALA A 84 3.64 10.50 13.05
C ALA A 84 2.93 9.14 13.19
N LEU A 85 2.87 8.34 12.11
CA LEU A 85 2.31 6.99 12.19
C LEU A 85 3.16 6.06 13.08
N LYS A 86 4.50 6.15 12.99
CA LYS A 86 5.38 5.35 13.85
C LYS A 86 5.21 5.72 15.31
N ASP A 87 5.25 7.01 15.64
CA ASP A 87 5.11 7.50 17.01
C ASP A 87 3.74 7.16 17.62
N ALA A 88 2.68 7.06 16.81
CA ALA A 88 1.34 6.74 17.29
C ALA A 88 1.12 5.24 17.58
N VAL A 89 2.04 4.37 17.14
CA VAL A 89 1.91 2.90 17.22
C VAL A 89 2.97 2.27 18.12
N VAL A 90 4.11 2.93 18.30
CA VAL A 90 5.24 2.50 19.14
C VAL A 90 5.16 3.18 20.49
#